data_AF-R9KY16-F1
#
_entry.id   AF-R9KY16-F1
#
_cell.length_a   1.000
_cell.length_b   1.000
_cell.length_c   1.000
_cell.angle_alpha   90.00
_cell.angle_beta   90.00
_cell.angle_gamma   90.00
#
_symmetry.space_group_name_H-M   'P 1'
#
loop_
_entity.id
_entity.type
_entity.pdbx_description
1 polymer ?
#
loop_
_entity_poly.entity_id
_entity_poly.type
_entity_poly.pdbx_seq_one_letter_code
_entity_poly.pdbx_strand_id
1 'polypeptide(L)'
;MFQKKDVIYSETIGVCIVEDIVKLADNRKDTYSYYLLRSAFDKTKKAYIPVENHTVRLRALITEEEAREIKDSDLFDQCSQIARNEVLYVLQKNPPNHS
;
A
#
# COMPACT_ATOMS: atom_id res chain seq x y z
N MET A 1 -5.98 11.05 -5.40
CA MET A 1 -6.53 9.75 -5.84
C MET A 1 -5.38 8.93 -6.39
N PHE A 2 -5.22 7.69 -5.94
CA PHE A 2 -4.18 6.79 -6.45
C PHE A 2 -4.52 6.29 -7.85
N GLN A 3 -3.51 5.93 -8.64
CA GLN A 3 -3.66 5.39 -9.99
C GLN A 3 -3.28 3.91 -10.05
N LYS A 4 -3.63 3.24 -11.16
CA LYS A 4 -3.18 1.87 -11.40
C LYS A 4 -1.66 1.80 -11.36
N LYS A 5 -1.13 0.73 -10.78
CA LYS A 5 0.28 0.47 -10.46
C LYS A 5 0.90 1.34 -9.37
N ASP A 6 0.14 2.23 -8.72
CA ASP A 6 0.65 2.90 -7.52
C ASP A 6 0.88 1.91 -6.40
N VAL A 7 1.95 2.12 -5.63
CA VAL A 7 2.14 1.38 -4.39
C VAL A 7 1.74 2.26 -3.23
N ILE A 8 0.83 1.72 -2.41
CA ILE A 8 0.23 2.42 -1.31
C ILE A 8 0.43 1.65 -0.01
N TYR A 9 0.43 2.40 1.07
CA TYR A 9 0.35 1.89 2.42
C TYR A 9 -1.07 2.02 2.95
N SER A 10 -1.56 0.93 3.50
CA SER A 10 -2.80 0.83 4.26
C SER A 10 -2.46 0.71 5.74
N GLU A 11 -3.10 1.52 6.60
CA GLU A 11 -2.86 1.41 8.04
C GLU A 11 -3.30 0.06 8.65
N THR A 12 -4.22 -0.65 8.01
CA THR A 12 -4.75 -1.94 8.48
C THR A 12 -4.05 -3.14 7.86
N ILE A 13 -3.58 -3.03 6.61
CA ILE A 13 -3.00 -4.15 5.84
C ILE A 13 -1.49 -3.96 5.63
N GLY A 14 -1.04 -2.72 5.42
CA GLY A 14 0.33 -2.36 5.07
C GLY A 14 0.52 -2.14 3.59
N VAL A 15 1.60 -2.68 3.05
CA VAL A 15 1.98 -2.41 1.65
C VAL A 15 1.12 -3.19 0.68
N CYS A 16 0.39 -2.46 -0.15
CA CYS A 16 -0.39 -2.99 -1.25
C CYS A 16 -0.14 -2.18 -2.52
N ILE A 17 -0.26 -2.82 -3.67
CA ILE A 17 -0.12 -2.20 -4.98
C ILE A 17 -1.53 -2.07 -5.56
N VAL A 18 -1.93 -0.87 -5.95
CA VAL A 18 -3.16 -0.65 -6.71
C VAL A 18 -2.97 -1.33 -8.07
N GLU A 19 -3.56 -2.49 -8.27
CA GLU A 19 -3.51 -3.16 -9.57
C GLU A 19 -4.47 -2.49 -10.54
N ASP A 20 -5.70 -2.20 -10.10
CA ASP A 20 -6.73 -1.55 -10.91
C ASP A 20 -7.78 -0.81 -10.05
N ILE A 21 -8.66 -0.05 -10.69
CA ILE A 21 -9.74 0.68 -10.01
C ILE A 21 -11.04 0.39 -10.76
N VAL A 22 -11.87 -0.44 -10.16
CA VAL A 22 -13.13 -0.88 -10.76
C VAL A 22 -14.24 0.05 -10.31
N LYS A 23 -15.00 0.61 -11.24
CA LYS A 23 -16.23 1.34 -10.92
C LYS A 23 -17.42 0.45 -11.18
N LEU A 24 -18.11 0.07 -10.10
CA LEU A 24 -19.36 -0.68 -10.14
C LEU A 24 -20.51 0.30 -10.03
N ALA A 25 -21.30 0.39 -11.09
CA ALA A 25 -22.57 1.11 -11.04
C ALA A 25 -23.65 0.12 -10.58
N ASP A 26 -24.33 0.44 -9.49
CA ASP A 26 -25.50 -0.33 -9.07
C ASP A 26 -26.74 0.15 -9.85
N ASN A 27 -27.77 -0.69 -9.93
CA ASN A 27 -28.98 -0.43 -10.72
C ASN A 27 -29.74 0.83 -10.24
N ARG A 28 -29.39 1.36 -9.06
CA ARG A 28 -29.99 2.54 -8.41
C ARG A 28 -29.27 3.89 -8.63
N LYS A 29 -28.37 4.01 -9.62
CA LYS A 29 -27.57 5.21 -9.98
C LYS A 29 -26.35 5.53 -9.11
N ASP A 30 -26.08 4.77 -8.05
CA ASP A 30 -24.86 4.95 -7.25
C ASP A 30 -23.66 4.26 -7.94
N THR A 31 -22.58 5.02 -8.14
CA THR A 31 -21.34 4.52 -8.76
C THR A 31 -20.27 4.29 -7.70
N TYR A 32 -20.16 3.05 -7.23
CA TYR A 32 -19.15 2.66 -6.26
C TYR A 32 -17.82 2.40 -6.94
N SER A 33 -16.78 3.12 -6.51
CA SER A 33 -15.41 2.80 -6.92
C SER A 33 -14.83 1.75 -5.97
N TYR A 34 -14.04 0.81 -6.48
CA TYR A 34 -13.32 -0.22 -5.74
C TYR A 34 -11.85 -0.19 -6.15
N TYR A 35 -10.96 -0.04 -5.17
CA TYR A 35 -9.53 -0.24 -5.34
C TYR A 35 -9.24 -1.74 -5.36
N LEU A 36 -8.72 -2.23 -6.49
CA LEU A 36 -8.13 -3.54 -6.57
C LEU A 36 -6.69 -3.43 -6.07
N LEU A 37 -6.47 -3.86 -4.84
CA LEU A 37 -5.17 -3.93 -4.22
C LEU A 37 -4.57 -5.31 -4.42
N ARG A 38 -3.27 -5.37 -4.66
CA ARG A 38 -2.48 -6.60 -4.74
C ARG A 38 -1.44 -6.56 -3.65
N SER A 39 -1.26 -7.66 -2.92
CA SER A 39 -0.19 -7.70 -1.93
C SER A 39 1.16 -7.56 -2.63
N ALA A 40 1.99 -6.68 -2.07
CA ALA A 40 3.34 -6.44 -2.55
C ALA A 40 4.26 -7.65 -2.31
N PHE A 41 4.01 -8.37 -1.21
CA PHE A 41 4.73 -9.58 -0.81
C PHE A 41 4.23 -10.81 -1.58
N ASP A 42 2.91 -10.92 -1.74
CA ASP A 42 2.30 -12.07 -2.40
C ASP A 42 1.45 -11.62 -3.59
N LYS A 43 2.05 -11.71 -4.78
CA LYS A 43 1.39 -11.36 -6.05
C LYS A 43 0.16 -12.21 -6.32
N THR A 44 -0.10 -13.31 -5.62
CA THR A 44 -1.33 -14.10 -5.81
C THR A 44 -2.51 -13.57 -4.98
N LYS A 45 -2.23 -12.81 -3.91
CA LYS A 45 -3.27 -12.24 -3.05
C LYS A 45 -3.74 -10.87 -3.57
N LYS A 46 -5.02 -10.81 -3.92
CA LYS A 46 -5.74 -9.58 -4.28
C LYS A 46 -6.78 -9.24 -3.22
N ALA A 47 -6.95 -7.96 -2.95
CA ALA A 47 -7.94 -7.41 -2.04
C ALA A 47 -8.77 -6.35 -2.79
N TYR A 48 -10.07 -6.36 -2.59
CA TYR A 48 -11.00 -5.40 -3.19
C TYR A 48 -11.50 -4.49 -2.07
N ILE A 49 -11.17 -3.19 -2.14
CA ILE A 49 -11.56 -2.21 -1.11
C ILE A 49 -12.46 -1.14 -1.73
N PRO A 50 -13.69 -0.94 -1.23
CA PRO A 50 -14.56 0.12 -1.70
C PRO A 50 -13.98 1.50 -1.33
N VAL A 51 -14.01 2.43 -2.29
CA VAL A 51 -13.57 3.83 -2.10
C VAL A 51 -14.56 4.59 -1.21
N GLU A 52 -15.85 4.26 -1.32
CA GLU A 52 -16.92 4.82 -0.51
C GLU A 52 -17.26 3.82 0.61
N ASN A 53 -17.08 4.20 1.88
CA ASN A 53 -17.25 3.39 3.11
C ASN A 53 -16.06 2.52 3.60
N HIS A 54 -14.81 2.81 3.19
CA HIS A 54 -13.67 2.25 3.94
C HIS A 54 -13.32 3.08 5.19
N THR A 55 -13.05 2.41 6.31
CA THR A 55 -12.35 2.99 7.48
C THR A 55 -10.84 3.08 7.28
N VAL A 56 -10.32 2.47 6.21
CA VAL A 56 -8.89 2.32 5.97
C VAL A 56 -8.31 3.57 5.34
N ARG A 57 -7.37 4.27 5.98
CA ARG A 57 -6.60 5.31 5.28
C ARG A 57 -5.52 4.68 4.41
N LEU A 58 -5.57 5.06 3.13
CA LEU A 58 -4.56 4.74 2.13
C LEU A 58 -3.65 5.95 1.93
N ARG A 59 -2.33 5.76 2.05
CA ARG A 59 -1.30 6.77 1.75
C ARG A 59 -0.28 6.21 0.75
N ALA A 60 0.51 7.07 0.11
CA ALA A 60 1.69 6.59 -0.62
C ALA A 60 2.72 6.01 0.37
N LEU A 61 3.58 5.11 -0.10
CA LEU A 61 4.69 4.63 0.72
C LEU A 61 5.64 5.77 1.07
N ILE A 62 6.31 5.63 2.21
CA ILE A 62 7.48 6.43 2.56
C ILE A 62 8.61 6.28 1.52
N THR A 63 9.52 7.25 1.49
CA THR A 63 10.70 7.21 0.60
C THR A 63 11.76 6.22 1.11
N GLU A 64 12.74 5.90 0.26
CA GLU A 64 13.87 5.04 0.67
C GLU A 64 14.67 5.66 1.82
N GLU A 65 14.83 6.99 1.82
CA GLU A 65 15.52 7.74 2.87
C GLU A 65 14.79 7.57 4.20
N GLU A 66 13.48 7.83 4.22
CA GLU A 66 12.65 7.62 5.43
C GLU A 66 12.64 6.15 5.86
N ALA A 67 12.60 5.21 4.91
CA ALA A 67 12.65 3.79 5.22
C ALA A 67 13.98 3.39 5.86
N ARG A 68 15.12 3.93 5.36
CA ARG A 68 16.43 3.73 5.97
C ARG A 68 16.50 4.34 7.35
N GLU A 69 16.03 5.57 7.55
CA GLU A 69 16.03 6.24 8.84
C GLU A 69 15.19 5.48 9.87
N ILE A 70 14.00 5.00 9.49
CA ILE A 70 13.18 4.18 10.37
C ILE A 70 13.86 2.86 10.70
N LYS A 71 14.54 2.23 9.72
CA LYS A 71 15.27 0.97 9.92
C LYS A 71 16.50 1.12 10.81
N ASP A 72 17.23 2.23 10.65
CA ASP A 72 18.45 2.55 11.39
C ASP A 72 18.13 3.03 12.81
N SER A 73 16.95 3.62 12.99
CA SER A 73 16.42 4.03 14.29
C SER A 73 15.78 2.86 15.04
N ASP A 74 15.81 2.90 16.38
CA ASP A 74 15.09 1.98 17.28
C ASP A 74 13.57 1.96 17.06
N LEU A 75 13.04 2.91 16.28
CA LEU A 75 11.66 2.95 15.82
C LEU A 75 11.27 1.70 15.03
N PHE A 76 12.19 1.09 14.27
CA PHE A 76 11.87 -0.15 13.55
C PHE A 76 11.35 -1.23 14.50
N ASP A 77 11.94 -1.35 15.70
CA ASP A 77 11.57 -2.41 16.62
C ASP A 77 10.28 -2.11 17.40
N GLN A 78 10.03 -0.82 17.65
CA GLN A 78 8.83 -0.34 18.35
C GLN A 78 7.61 -0.15 17.43
N CYS A 79 7.84 -0.03 16.11
CA CYS A 79 6.77 0.16 15.15
C CYS A 79 5.98 -1.13 14.88
N SER A 80 4.69 -0.96 14.57
CA SER A 80 3.82 -2.08 14.18
C SER A 80 4.38 -2.85 13.00
N GLN A 81 4.09 -4.14 12.94
CA GLN A 81 4.53 -5.08 11.89
C GLN A 81 4.24 -4.54 10.47
N ILE A 82 3.16 -3.78 10.35
CA ILE A 82 2.72 -3.10 9.12
C ILE A 82 3.73 -2.04 8.66
N ALA A 83 4.24 -1.21 9.56
CA ALA A 83 5.26 -0.20 9.27
C ALA A 83 6.63 -0.83 8.98
N ARG A 84 6.99 -1.91 9.68
CA ARG A 84 8.18 -2.70 9.32
C ARG A 84 8.07 -3.26 7.89
N ASN A 85 6.91 -3.77 7.51
CA ASN A 85 6.66 -4.28 6.15
C ASN A 85 6.77 -3.18 5.09
N GLU A 86 6.33 -1.95 5.39
CA GLU A 86 6.52 -0.78 4.53
C GLU A 86 7.99 -0.51 4.24
N VAL A 87 8.79 -0.37 5.30
CA VAL A 87 10.22 -0.15 5.22
C VAL A 87 10.91 -1.26 4.44
N LEU A 88 10.63 -2.52 4.78
CA LEU A 88 11.23 -3.68 4.11
C LEU A 88 10.89 -3.73 2.62
N TYR A 89 9.64 -3.39 2.25
CA TYR A 89 9.24 -3.39 0.86
C TYR A 89 9.95 -2.30 0.06
N VAL A 90 10.02 -1.07 0.59
CA VAL A 90 10.70 0.06 -0.08
C VAL A 90 12.18 -0.29 -0.30
N LEU A 91 12.85 -0.81 0.73
CA LEU A 91 14.25 -1.22 0.66
C LEU A 91 14.49 -2.47 -0.22
N GLN A 92 13.52 -3.35 -0.38
CA GLN A 92 13.63 -4.52 -1.25
C GLN A 92 13.40 -4.15 -2.72
N LYS A 93 12.49 -3.21 -3.00
CA LYS A 93 12.14 -2.81 -4.36
C LYS A 93 13.24 -1.99 -5.05
N ASN A 94 13.99 -1.21 -4.26
CA ASN A 94 15.21 -0.54 -4.66
C ASN A 94 16.40 -1.24 -3.99
N PRO A 95 16.98 -2.31 -4.58
CA PRO A 95 18.30 -2.72 -4.15
C PRO A 95 19.24 -1.52 -4.32
N PRO A 96 20.19 -1.29 -3.40
CA PRO A 96 21.17 -0.22 -3.56
C PRO A 96 21.85 -0.42 -4.91
N ASN A 97 21.56 0.47 -5.86
CA ASN A 97 22.31 0.56 -7.10
C ASN A 97 23.73 0.91 -6.70
N HIS A 98 24.58 -0.11 -6.70
CA HIS A 98 26.01 0.05 -6.56
C HIS A 98 26.49 0.68 -7.87
N SER A 99 26.68 2.01 -7.86
CA SER A 99 27.38 2.76 -8.90
C SER A 99 28.47 3.59 -8.26
#